data_AF-A0A963H6X4-F1
#
_entry.id   AF-A0A963H6X4-F1
#
_cell.length_a   1.000
_cell.length_b   1.000
_cell.length_c   1.000
_cell.angle_alpha   90.00
_cell.angle_beta   90.00
_cell.angle_gamma   90.00
#
_symmetry.space_group_name_H-M   'P 1'
#
loop_
_entity.id
_entity.type
_entity.pdbx_description
1 polymer ?
#
loop_
_entity_poly.entity_id
_entity_poly.type
_entity_poly.pdbx_seq_one_letter_code
_entity_poly.pdbx_strand_id
1 'polypeptide(L)'
;HGNLNVSKFGSRIAGAGGFINISQNAKQVVFVGTFTAGGLQVALDGGELRIAQEGRAVKFVDTVEHRTFSGDHAAARGQSVLYITERCVFRLSEAGLVLAEVAPGVDIERDILAHMDFHPLMPTTPLQMDARIFADGHMGLRATLLDLPLDARLQYDAAQGVFFVNFERLQVRDQAQIDDIGRRVAAILAPLGRRVPAVVNYEHFDIDPELLEPYAVMVQHLVDTYYSSVVRYASSGFTRVQLGEALPGRGRVFSTAQEARAALDG
;
A
#
# COMPACT_ATOMS: atom_id res chain seq x y z
N HIS A 1 -23.01 -5.16 -15.47
CA HIS A 1 -23.41 -5.89 -14.25
C HIS A 1 -22.28 -6.54 -13.45
N GLY A 2 -21.12 -6.89 -14.03
CA GLY A 2 -20.04 -7.53 -13.25
C GLY A 2 -20.34 -8.96 -12.78
N ASN A 3 -21.33 -9.61 -13.39
CA ASN A 3 -21.60 -11.03 -13.10
C ASN A 3 -20.43 -11.89 -13.58
N LEU A 4 -20.17 -12.99 -12.87
CA LEU A 4 -19.10 -13.92 -13.22
C LEU A 4 -19.60 -15.36 -13.25
N ASN A 5 -19.05 -16.15 -14.17
CA ASN A 5 -19.32 -17.58 -14.35
C ASN A 5 -18.04 -18.41 -14.20
N VAL A 6 -18.05 -19.36 -13.27
CA VAL A 6 -17.01 -20.40 -13.17
C VAL A 6 -17.55 -21.82 -13.37
N SER A 7 -18.86 -21.99 -13.50
CA SER A 7 -19.51 -23.29 -13.33
C SER A 7 -19.86 -24.01 -14.63
N LYS A 8 -20.02 -23.28 -15.74
CA LYS A 8 -20.45 -23.84 -17.01
C LYS A 8 -19.81 -23.10 -18.17
N PHE A 9 -19.30 -23.85 -19.14
CA PHE A 9 -18.68 -23.32 -20.35
C PHE A 9 -19.18 -24.14 -21.55
N GLY A 10 -20.16 -23.60 -22.28
CA GLY A 10 -20.83 -24.33 -23.35
C GLY A 10 -21.50 -25.61 -22.83
N SER A 11 -21.11 -26.77 -23.38
CA SER A 11 -21.61 -28.08 -22.94
C SER A 11 -20.94 -28.62 -21.67
N ARG A 12 -19.82 -28.02 -21.23
CA ARG A 12 -19.06 -28.51 -20.07
C ARG A 12 -19.54 -27.88 -18.78
N ILE A 13 -19.92 -28.71 -17.82
CA ILE A 13 -20.23 -28.29 -16.45
C ILE A 13 -19.01 -28.53 -15.58
N ALA A 14 -18.41 -27.46 -15.07
CA ALA A 14 -17.29 -27.50 -14.12
C ALA A 14 -17.78 -27.52 -12.66
N GLY A 15 -18.98 -26.99 -12.39
CA GLY A 15 -19.52 -26.79 -11.05
C GLY A 15 -18.97 -25.52 -10.37
N ALA A 16 -19.71 -25.00 -9.38
CA ALA A 16 -19.30 -23.77 -8.68
C ALA A 16 -18.34 -24.02 -7.50
N GLY A 17 -18.26 -25.27 -6.98
CA GLY A 17 -17.48 -25.57 -5.78
C GLY A 17 -17.81 -24.62 -4.61
N GLY A 18 -16.79 -24.27 -3.82
CA GLY A 18 -16.92 -23.27 -2.76
C GLY A 18 -16.90 -21.80 -3.23
N PHE A 19 -16.84 -21.55 -4.54
CA PHE A 19 -16.65 -20.20 -5.10
C PHE A 19 -17.72 -19.21 -4.65
N ILE A 20 -18.99 -19.65 -4.62
CA ILE A 20 -20.12 -18.82 -4.20
C ILE A 20 -19.96 -18.41 -2.74
N ASN A 21 -19.69 -19.39 -1.85
CA ASN A 21 -19.53 -19.13 -0.42
C ASN A 21 -18.37 -18.18 -0.13
N ILE A 22 -17.25 -18.31 -0.84
CA ILE A 22 -16.06 -17.46 -0.65
C ILE A 22 -16.33 -16.04 -1.17
N SER A 23 -16.77 -15.94 -2.43
CA SER A 23 -16.95 -14.64 -3.09
C SER A 23 -18.04 -13.77 -2.47
N GLN A 24 -19.11 -14.37 -1.93
CA GLN A 24 -20.19 -13.61 -1.29
C GLN A 24 -19.84 -13.10 0.12
N ASN A 25 -18.98 -13.80 0.87
CA ASN A 25 -18.67 -13.45 2.27
C ASN A 25 -17.39 -12.61 2.43
N ALA A 26 -16.52 -12.58 1.42
CA ALA A 26 -15.29 -11.80 1.49
C ALA A 26 -15.60 -10.28 1.56
N LYS A 27 -14.82 -9.53 2.35
CA LYS A 27 -14.95 -8.05 2.38
C LYS A 27 -14.54 -7.41 1.04
N GLN A 28 -13.57 -8.02 0.39
CA GLN A 28 -13.05 -7.62 -0.91
C GLN A 28 -12.83 -8.87 -1.76
N VAL A 29 -13.12 -8.78 -3.05
CA VAL A 29 -12.95 -9.85 -4.02
C VAL A 29 -12.08 -9.35 -5.17
N VAL A 30 -11.06 -10.13 -5.51
CA VAL A 30 -10.18 -9.86 -6.65
C VAL A 30 -10.23 -11.05 -7.58
N PHE A 31 -10.87 -10.88 -8.73
CA PHE A 31 -10.87 -11.86 -9.81
C PHE A 31 -9.65 -11.64 -10.68
N VAL A 32 -8.91 -12.72 -10.94
CA VAL A 32 -7.69 -12.69 -11.74
C VAL A 32 -7.83 -13.67 -12.89
N GLY A 33 -7.53 -13.22 -14.10
CA GLY A 33 -7.52 -14.07 -15.29
C GLY A 33 -7.12 -13.27 -16.51
N THR A 34 -6.86 -13.94 -17.63
CA THR A 34 -6.54 -13.24 -18.87
C THR A 34 -7.76 -12.50 -19.45
N PHE A 35 -7.53 -11.48 -20.26
CA PHE A 35 -8.61 -10.69 -20.88
C PHE A 35 -9.42 -11.50 -21.92
N THR A 36 -8.73 -12.25 -22.76
CA THR A 36 -9.29 -13.22 -23.70
C THR A 36 -8.81 -14.65 -23.35
N ALA A 37 -9.42 -15.66 -23.96
CA ALA A 37 -9.04 -17.05 -23.79
C ALA A 37 -8.70 -17.73 -25.12
N GLY A 38 -7.98 -18.84 -25.03
CA GLY A 38 -7.74 -19.72 -26.17
C GLY A 38 -6.61 -19.28 -27.09
N GLY A 39 -5.40 -19.10 -26.54
CA GLY A 39 -4.18 -18.87 -27.32
C GLY A 39 -3.58 -17.47 -27.19
N LEU A 40 -4.02 -16.66 -26.22
CA LEU A 40 -3.39 -15.38 -25.90
C LEU A 40 -1.91 -15.59 -25.58
N GLN A 41 -1.04 -14.83 -26.25
CA GLN A 41 0.38 -14.73 -25.95
C GLN A 41 0.76 -13.26 -25.77
N VAL A 42 1.44 -12.98 -24.67
CA VAL A 42 1.94 -11.65 -24.35
C VAL A 42 3.45 -11.69 -24.16
N ALA A 43 4.09 -10.55 -24.41
CA ALA A 43 5.50 -10.32 -24.13
C ALA A 43 5.62 -9.02 -23.35
N LEU A 44 6.69 -8.91 -22.56
CA LEU A 44 7.12 -7.66 -21.96
C LEU A 44 8.32 -7.15 -22.79
N ASP A 45 8.25 -5.91 -23.23
CA ASP A 45 9.32 -5.27 -23.99
C ASP A 45 9.48 -3.82 -23.50
N GLY A 46 10.68 -3.45 -23.08
CA GLY A 46 10.97 -2.08 -22.62
C GLY A 46 10.15 -1.57 -21.43
N GLY A 47 9.58 -2.45 -20.59
CA GLY A 47 8.68 -2.03 -19.50
C GLY A 47 7.22 -1.89 -19.92
N GLU A 48 6.85 -2.36 -21.12
CA GLU A 48 5.51 -2.31 -21.66
C GLU A 48 4.99 -3.71 -22.00
N LEU A 49 3.66 -3.86 -21.94
CA LEU A 49 2.96 -5.06 -22.38
C LEU A 49 2.76 -5.02 -23.90
N ARG A 50 3.17 -6.09 -24.58
CA ARG A 50 2.89 -6.34 -25.99
C ARG A 50 2.06 -7.60 -26.18
N ILE A 51 0.92 -7.48 -26.86
CA ILE A 51 0.13 -8.65 -27.27
C ILE A 51 0.76 -9.24 -28.54
N ALA A 52 1.42 -10.39 -28.41
CA ALA A 52 2.06 -11.08 -29.53
C ALA A 52 1.06 -11.90 -30.35
N GLN A 53 0.04 -12.46 -29.69
CA GLN A 53 -1.06 -13.18 -30.31
C GLN A 53 -2.31 -12.99 -29.46
N GLU A 54 -3.44 -12.63 -30.07
CA GLU A 54 -4.71 -12.51 -29.37
C GLU A 54 -5.39 -13.87 -29.13
N GLY A 55 -6.14 -13.96 -28.03
CA GLY A 55 -7.00 -15.11 -27.72
C GLY A 55 -8.24 -15.17 -28.61
N ARG A 56 -8.69 -16.39 -28.91
CA ARG A 56 -9.84 -16.64 -29.80
C ARG A 56 -11.21 -16.39 -29.16
N ALA A 57 -11.30 -16.37 -27.84
CA ALA A 57 -12.56 -16.29 -27.11
C ALA A 57 -12.61 -15.05 -26.21
N VAL A 58 -13.65 -14.23 -26.41
CA VAL A 58 -13.99 -13.09 -25.55
C VAL A 58 -14.46 -13.60 -24.18
N LYS A 59 -13.98 -13.00 -23.09
CA LYS A 59 -14.39 -13.34 -21.72
C LYS A 59 -15.29 -12.28 -21.07
N PHE A 60 -15.21 -11.04 -21.55
CA PHE A 60 -16.05 -9.94 -21.13
C PHE A 60 -17.26 -9.85 -22.06
N VAL A 61 -18.24 -10.72 -21.78
CA VAL A 61 -19.47 -10.87 -22.56
C VAL A 61 -20.60 -10.04 -21.97
N ASP A 62 -21.62 -9.71 -22.77
CA ASP A 62 -22.80 -8.96 -22.32
C ASP A 62 -23.58 -9.74 -21.23
N THR A 63 -23.84 -11.02 -21.47
CA THR A 63 -24.54 -11.91 -20.53
C THR A 63 -23.79 -13.21 -20.32
N VAL A 64 -23.51 -13.54 -19.06
CA VAL A 64 -22.87 -14.82 -18.69
C VAL A 64 -23.85 -15.99 -18.78
N GLU A 65 -23.38 -17.15 -19.24
CA GLU A 65 -24.21 -18.36 -19.34
C GLU A 65 -24.80 -18.82 -18.00
N HIS A 66 -24.01 -18.69 -16.92
CA HIS A 66 -24.40 -19.01 -15.56
C HIS A 66 -23.90 -17.93 -14.61
N ARG A 67 -24.73 -17.51 -13.67
CA ARG A 67 -24.35 -16.51 -12.66
C ARG A 67 -23.88 -17.21 -11.38
N THR A 68 -22.56 -17.37 -11.24
CA THR A 68 -21.93 -17.86 -10.00
C THR A 68 -21.49 -16.74 -9.06
N PHE A 69 -21.47 -15.50 -9.55
CA PHE A 69 -21.31 -14.29 -8.76
C PHE A 69 -22.25 -13.23 -9.32
N SER A 70 -22.91 -12.48 -8.43
CA SER A 70 -23.80 -11.37 -8.80
C SER A 70 -23.12 -10.04 -8.48
N GLY A 71 -22.75 -9.30 -9.52
CA GLY A 71 -22.15 -7.98 -9.32
C GLY A 71 -23.16 -6.97 -8.77
N ASP A 72 -24.41 -6.98 -9.23
CA ASP A 72 -25.44 -6.08 -8.70
C ASP A 72 -25.63 -6.27 -7.17
N HIS A 73 -25.61 -7.52 -6.68
CA HIS A 73 -25.68 -7.80 -5.24
C HIS A 73 -24.44 -7.33 -4.48
N ALA A 74 -23.25 -7.51 -5.06
CA ALA A 74 -21.99 -7.04 -4.47
C ALA A 74 -21.94 -5.51 -4.40
N ALA A 75 -22.33 -4.82 -5.47
CA ALA A 75 -22.40 -3.37 -5.54
C ALA A 75 -23.39 -2.80 -4.51
N ALA A 76 -24.59 -3.36 -4.41
CA ALA A 76 -25.60 -2.93 -3.43
C ALA A 76 -25.14 -3.08 -1.97
N ARG A 77 -24.18 -3.97 -1.70
CA ARG A 77 -23.59 -4.17 -0.36
C ARG A 77 -22.31 -3.35 -0.12
N GLY A 78 -21.89 -2.56 -1.10
CA GLY A 78 -20.61 -1.83 -1.05
C GLY A 78 -19.38 -2.74 -1.02
N GLN A 79 -19.50 -3.98 -1.51
CA GLN A 79 -18.36 -4.91 -1.58
C GLN A 79 -17.34 -4.41 -2.60
N SER A 80 -16.07 -4.36 -2.21
CA SER A 80 -14.99 -3.99 -3.13
C SER A 80 -14.68 -5.16 -4.08
N VAL A 81 -14.83 -4.96 -5.39
CA VAL A 81 -14.62 -6.01 -6.40
C VAL A 81 -13.74 -5.49 -7.53
N LEU A 82 -12.67 -6.22 -7.81
CA LEU A 82 -11.73 -5.96 -8.92
C LEU A 82 -11.67 -7.15 -9.88
N TYR A 83 -11.48 -6.85 -11.16
CA TYR A 83 -11.21 -7.82 -12.22
C TYR A 83 -9.88 -7.42 -12.85
N ILE A 84 -8.83 -8.18 -12.55
CA ILE A 84 -7.46 -7.90 -12.97
C ILE A 84 -7.09 -8.84 -14.11
N THR A 85 -6.63 -8.26 -15.21
CA THR A 85 -6.11 -8.97 -16.37
C THR A 85 -4.65 -8.58 -16.63
N GLU A 86 -4.05 -9.18 -17.64
CA GLU A 86 -2.71 -8.81 -18.08
C GLU A 86 -2.65 -7.38 -18.67
N ARG A 87 -3.76 -6.89 -19.24
CA ARG A 87 -3.80 -5.62 -20.00
C ARG A 87 -4.56 -4.48 -19.33
N CYS A 88 -5.46 -4.79 -18.39
CA CYS A 88 -6.27 -3.79 -17.70
C CYS A 88 -6.90 -4.30 -16.40
N VAL A 89 -7.36 -3.35 -15.58
CA VAL A 89 -8.12 -3.57 -14.34
C VAL A 89 -9.49 -2.93 -14.46
N PHE A 90 -10.53 -3.71 -14.16
CA PHE A 90 -11.87 -3.19 -13.95
C PHE A 90 -12.25 -3.16 -12.47
N ARG A 91 -13.03 -2.16 -12.09
CA ARG A 91 -13.67 -2.05 -10.78
C ARG A 91 -15.17 -2.12 -10.93
N LEU A 92 -15.83 -2.83 -10.02
CA LEU A 92 -17.28 -2.81 -9.93
C LEU A 92 -17.76 -1.51 -9.25
N SER A 93 -18.73 -0.85 -9.87
CA SER A 93 -19.50 0.26 -9.30
C SER A 93 -20.99 -0.05 -9.35
N GLU A 94 -21.81 0.76 -8.69
CA GLU A 94 -23.28 0.66 -8.77
C GLU A 94 -23.82 0.79 -10.20
N ALA A 95 -23.13 1.57 -11.05
CA ALA A 95 -23.52 1.78 -12.44
C ALA A 95 -22.99 0.69 -13.40
N GLY A 96 -22.05 -0.15 -12.97
CA GLY A 96 -21.43 -1.18 -13.80
C GLY A 96 -19.91 -1.27 -13.66
N LEU A 97 -19.26 -1.91 -14.63
CA LEU A 97 -17.81 -2.05 -14.64
C LEU A 97 -17.14 -0.77 -15.12
N VAL A 98 -16.20 -0.27 -14.33
CA VAL A 98 -15.37 0.90 -14.65
C VAL A 98 -13.99 0.41 -15.06
N LEU A 99 -13.48 0.85 -16.22
CA LEU A 99 -12.09 0.64 -16.60
C LEU A 99 -11.21 1.55 -15.73
N ALA A 100 -10.51 0.95 -14.78
CA ALA A 100 -9.78 1.68 -13.74
C ALA A 100 -8.31 1.87 -14.10
N GLU A 101 -7.67 0.84 -14.62
CA GLU A 101 -6.25 0.88 -14.98
C GLU A 101 -6.00 0.19 -16.32
N VAL A 102 -5.00 0.66 -17.06
CA VAL A 102 -4.55 0.12 -18.35
C VAL A 102 -3.05 -0.12 -18.30
N ALA A 103 -2.59 -1.27 -18.79
CA ALA A 103 -1.17 -1.62 -18.82
C ALA A 103 -0.39 -0.67 -19.76
N PRO A 104 0.87 -0.33 -19.45
CA PRO A 104 1.74 0.36 -20.39
C PRO A 104 1.84 -0.43 -21.71
N GLY A 105 1.81 0.26 -22.85
CA GLY A 105 1.83 -0.36 -24.20
C GLY A 105 0.47 -0.82 -24.74
N VAL A 106 -0.61 -0.76 -23.95
CA VAL A 106 -1.96 -1.18 -24.35
C VAL A 106 -2.78 0.01 -24.85
N ASP A 107 -3.38 -0.15 -26.03
CA ASP A 107 -4.32 0.81 -26.60
C ASP A 107 -5.76 0.45 -26.23
N ILE A 108 -6.53 1.41 -25.71
CA ILE A 108 -7.89 1.16 -25.21
C ILE A 108 -8.83 0.67 -26.32
N GLU A 109 -8.81 1.31 -27.48
CA GLU A 109 -9.73 0.97 -28.57
C GLU A 109 -9.36 -0.39 -29.19
N ARG A 110 -8.09 -0.55 -29.57
CA ARG A 110 -7.59 -1.73 -30.27
C ARG A 110 -7.50 -2.95 -29.36
N ASP A 111 -6.97 -2.80 -28.15
CA ASP A 111 -6.58 -3.94 -27.33
C ASP A 111 -7.59 -4.24 -26.20
N ILE A 112 -8.55 -3.34 -25.92
CA ILE A 112 -9.58 -3.57 -24.89
C ILE A 112 -10.97 -3.58 -25.52
N LEU A 113 -11.43 -2.46 -26.06
CA LEU A 113 -12.83 -2.32 -26.52
C LEU A 113 -13.15 -3.22 -27.72
N ALA A 114 -12.21 -3.44 -28.63
CA ALA A 114 -12.39 -4.37 -29.75
C ALA A 114 -12.49 -5.85 -29.34
N HIS A 115 -12.19 -6.19 -28.08
CA HIS A 115 -12.10 -7.56 -27.59
C HIS A 115 -13.09 -7.88 -26.44
N MET A 116 -14.18 -7.10 -26.33
CA MET A 116 -15.26 -7.30 -25.39
C MET A 116 -16.63 -6.97 -26.00
N ASP A 117 -17.71 -7.53 -25.45
CA ASP A 117 -19.07 -7.40 -26.02
C ASP A 117 -19.86 -6.20 -25.48
N PHE A 118 -19.24 -5.35 -24.67
CA PHE A 118 -19.88 -4.17 -24.09
C PHE A 118 -18.86 -3.05 -23.85
N HIS A 119 -19.34 -1.82 -23.71
CA HIS A 119 -18.47 -0.69 -23.34
C HIS A 119 -18.41 -0.51 -21.82
N PRO A 120 -17.22 -0.55 -21.19
CA PRO A 120 -17.07 -0.24 -19.78
C PRO A 120 -17.27 1.25 -19.53
N LEU A 121 -17.58 1.60 -18.29
CA LEU A 121 -17.63 3.00 -17.86
C LEU A 121 -16.20 3.56 -17.78
N MET A 122 -16.04 4.79 -18.26
CA MET A 122 -14.80 5.56 -18.15
C MET A 122 -15.15 6.99 -17.69
N PRO A 123 -15.62 7.16 -16.43
CA PRO A 123 -16.02 8.48 -15.92
C PRO A 123 -14.82 9.44 -15.82
N THR A 124 -13.61 8.88 -15.74
CA THR A 124 -12.33 9.57 -15.84
C THR A 124 -11.42 8.76 -16.75
N THR A 125 -10.35 9.39 -17.23
CA THR A 125 -9.28 8.67 -17.92
C THR A 125 -8.74 7.55 -17.02
N PRO A 126 -8.64 6.30 -17.52
CA PRO A 126 -8.05 5.20 -16.76
C PRO A 126 -6.60 5.53 -16.37
N LEU A 127 -6.20 5.11 -15.17
CA LEU A 127 -4.81 5.25 -14.74
C LEU A 127 -3.94 4.27 -15.52
N GLN A 128 -2.66 4.56 -15.64
CA GLN A 128 -1.71 3.54 -16.07
C GLN A 128 -1.44 2.58 -14.90
N MET A 129 -1.42 1.28 -15.16
CA MET A 129 -0.98 0.28 -14.19
C MET A 129 0.47 0.56 -13.78
N ASP A 130 0.85 0.16 -12.57
CA ASP A 130 2.19 0.40 -12.04
C ASP A 130 3.26 -0.19 -12.98
N ALA A 131 4.09 0.67 -13.56
CA ALA A 131 5.09 0.28 -14.56
C ALA A 131 6.08 -0.77 -14.03
N ARG A 132 6.29 -0.86 -12.71
CA ARG A 132 7.15 -1.88 -12.09
C ARG A 132 6.61 -3.30 -12.26
N ILE A 133 5.33 -3.46 -12.56
CA ILE A 133 4.72 -4.77 -12.88
C ILE A 133 5.25 -5.29 -14.23
N PHE A 134 5.67 -4.40 -15.12
CA PHE A 134 6.02 -4.71 -16.51
C PHE A 134 7.53 -4.64 -16.78
N ALA A 135 8.32 -4.29 -15.78
CA ALA A 135 9.78 -4.17 -15.87
C ALA A 135 10.49 -5.36 -15.23
N ASP A 136 11.67 -5.69 -15.75
CA ASP A 136 12.56 -6.67 -15.11
C ASP A 136 13.16 -6.08 -13.83
N GLY A 137 12.90 -6.71 -12.69
CA GLY A 137 13.47 -6.31 -11.39
C GLY A 137 12.52 -6.51 -10.22
N HIS A 138 13.02 -6.24 -9.01
CA HIS A 138 12.21 -6.27 -7.80
C HIS A 138 11.34 -5.00 -7.70
N MET A 139 10.04 -5.16 -7.48
CA MET A 139 9.11 -4.02 -7.29
C MET A 139 9.33 -3.24 -5.98
N GLY A 140 10.10 -3.78 -5.02
CA GLY A 140 10.31 -3.14 -3.72
C GLY A 140 9.07 -3.09 -2.82
N LEU A 141 8.09 -3.98 -3.03
CA LEU A 141 6.78 -3.95 -2.35
C LEU A 141 6.88 -3.93 -0.83
N ARG A 142 7.93 -4.50 -0.22
CA ARG A 142 8.12 -4.48 1.23
C ARG A 142 8.21 -3.05 1.76
N ALA A 143 9.00 -2.18 1.12
CA ALA A 143 9.08 -0.78 1.48
C ALA A 143 7.72 -0.12 1.27
N THR A 144 7.11 -0.28 0.09
CA THR A 144 5.81 0.34 -0.22
C THR A 144 4.66 -0.09 0.68
N LEU A 145 4.57 -1.37 1.07
CA LEU A 145 3.45 -1.93 1.82
C LEU A 145 3.65 -1.91 3.34
N LEU A 146 4.90 -1.85 3.82
CA LEU A 146 5.21 -1.85 5.25
C LEU A 146 5.70 -0.50 5.78
N ASP A 147 6.07 0.45 4.91
CA ASP A 147 6.42 1.79 5.37
C ASP A 147 5.15 2.58 5.67
N LEU A 148 4.85 2.70 6.98
CA LEU A 148 3.98 3.76 7.46
C LEU A 148 4.60 5.10 7.00
N PRO A 149 3.87 5.95 6.24
CA PRO A 149 4.41 7.23 5.80
C PRO A 149 4.90 8.04 6.99
N LEU A 150 5.98 8.81 6.82
CA LEU A 150 6.59 9.52 7.94
C LEU A 150 5.63 10.48 8.65
N ASP A 151 4.66 11.08 7.93
CA ASP A 151 3.61 11.91 8.55
C ASP A 151 2.67 11.11 9.46
N ALA A 152 2.36 9.87 9.10
CA ALA A 152 1.54 8.99 9.95
C ALA A 152 2.33 8.45 11.16
N ARG A 153 3.66 8.63 11.18
CA ARG A 153 4.53 8.28 12.31
C ARG A 153 4.65 9.41 13.34
N LEU A 154 4.29 10.64 13.00
CA LEU A 154 4.55 11.82 13.83
C LEU A 154 3.23 12.45 14.26
N GLN A 155 2.94 12.44 15.56
CA GLN A 155 1.66 12.94 16.07
C GLN A 155 1.85 13.77 17.34
N TYR A 156 1.34 15.00 17.34
CA TYR A 156 1.20 15.79 18.56
C TYR A 156 -0.20 15.62 19.14
N ASP A 157 -0.28 15.13 20.38
CA ASP A 157 -1.52 15.06 21.15
C ASP A 157 -1.70 16.37 21.94
N ALA A 158 -2.61 17.24 21.48
CA ALA A 158 -2.86 18.51 22.14
C ALA A 158 -3.53 18.39 23.51
N ALA A 159 -4.26 17.29 23.78
CA ALA A 159 -4.93 17.08 25.06
C ALA A 159 -3.92 16.69 26.16
N GLN A 160 -2.93 15.88 25.80
CA GLN A 160 -1.86 15.46 26.71
C GLN A 160 -0.64 16.38 26.66
N GLY A 161 -0.50 17.15 25.59
CA GLY A 161 0.67 18.00 25.34
C GLY A 161 1.92 17.22 24.97
N VAL A 162 1.80 15.97 24.50
CA VAL A 162 2.91 15.05 24.23
C VAL A 162 3.06 14.80 22.72
N PHE A 163 4.30 14.74 22.25
CA PHE A 163 4.63 14.37 20.88
C PHE A 163 5.02 12.89 20.77
N PHE A 164 4.28 12.14 19.96
CA PHE A 164 4.51 10.72 19.70
C PHE A 164 5.20 10.54 18.35
N VAL A 165 6.24 9.71 18.35
CA VAL A 165 7.03 9.36 17.18
C VAL A 165 7.09 7.84 17.05
N ASN A 166 6.50 7.29 15.99
CA ASN A 166 6.50 5.86 15.72
C ASN A 166 7.50 5.48 14.62
N PHE A 167 8.76 5.21 14.98
CA PHE A 167 9.76 4.70 14.04
C PHE A 167 9.83 3.18 14.00
N GLU A 168 8.74 2.48 14.38
CA GLU A 168 8.68 1.03 14.26
C GLU A 168 8.98 0.60 12.81
N ARG A 169 9.96 -0.30 12.65
CA ARG A 169 10.42 -0.84 11.36
C ARG A 169 10.93 0.20 10.37
N LEU A 170 11.09 1.46 10.76
CA LEU A 170 11.66 2.49 9.88
C LEU A 170 13.12 2.15 9.58
N GLN A 171 13.53 2.35 8.33
CA GLN A 171 14.88 2.07 7.84
C GLN A 171 15.50 3.37 7.30
N VAL A 172 16.65 3.77 7.83
CA VAL A 172 17.38 4.97 7.41
C VAL A 172 18.65 4.55 6.65
N ARG A 173 18.68 4.84 5.36
CA ARG A 173 19.67 4.40 4.35
C ARG A 173 20.37 5.54 3.64
N ASP A 174 19.87 6.77 3.75
CA ASP A 174 20.53 7.94 3.21
C ASP A 174 20.32 9.20 4.08
N GLN A 175 21.08 10.25 3.76
CA GLN A 175 21.01 11.55 4.44
C GLN A 175 19.67 12.26 4.19
N ALA A 176 19.06 12.09 3.01
CA ALA A 176 17.81 12.77 2.67
C ALA A 176 16.66 12.30 3.57
N GLN A 177 16.66 11.03 3.99
CA GLN A 177 15.71 10.50 4.98
C GLN A 177 15.89 11.16 6.37
N ILE A 178 17.13 11.43 6.79
CA ILE A 178 17.42 12.11 8.06
C ILE A 178 16.90 13.56 8.02
N ASP A 179 17.19 14.26 6.92
CA ASP A 179 16.75 15.63 6.71
C ASP A 179 15.22 15.72 6.66
N ASP A 180 14.56 14.74 6.03
CA ASP A 180 13.10 14.65 5.97
C ASP A 180 12.47 14.47 7.35
N ILE A 181 13.07 13.62 8.21
CA ILE A 181 12.67 13.44 9.61
C ILE A 181 12.75 14.76 10.37
N GLY A 182 13.89 15.44 10.34
CA GLY A 182 14.09 16.70 11.05
C GLY A 182 13.08 17.77 10.60
N ARG A 183 12.91 17.92 9.28
CA ARG A 183 12.00 18.89 8.67
C ARG A 183 10.54 18.67 9.09
N ARG A 184 10.06 17.42 9.11
CA ARG A 184 8.66 17.11 9.46
C ARG A 184 8.39 17.27 10.95
N VAL A 185 9.33 16.90 11.81
CA VAL A 185 9.20 17.17 13.26
C VAL A 185 9.13 18.69 13.50
N ALA A 186 10.01 19.47 12.88
CA ALA A 186 10.00 20.92 12.99
C ALA A 186 8.68 21.53 12.50
N ALA A 187 8.11 21.04 11.39
CA ALA A 187 6.84 21.52 10.86
C ALA A 187 5.67 21.33 11.84
N ILE A 188 5.69 20.28 12.66
CA ILE A 188 4.65 20.03 13.67
C ILE A 188 4.89 20.86 14.93
N LEU A 189 6.14 20.96 15.39
CA LEU A 189 6.44 21.51 16.72
C LEU A 189 6.77 22.99 16.73
N ALA A 190 7.36 23.54 15.66
CA ALA A 190 7.69 24.97 15.59
C ALA A 190 6.48 25.89 15.79
N PRO A 191 5.29 25.60 15.21
CA PRO A 191 4.09 26.42 15.43
C PRO A 191 3.60 26.45 16.89
N LEU A 192 4.00 25.49 17.73
CA LEU A 192 3.57 25.44 19.13
C LEU A 192 4.24 26.51 20.00
N GLY A 193 5.38 27.06 19.55
CA GLY A 193 6.13 28.11 20.27
C GLY A 193 6.67 27.70 21.63
N ARG A 194 6.66 26.40 21.96
CA ARG A 194 7.11 25.86 23.25
C ARG A 194 7.70 24.47 23.07
N ARG A 195 8.58 24.07 24.01
CA ARG A 195 9.10 22.70 24.09
C ARG A 195 8.07 21.76 24.69
N VAL A 196 8.01 20.52 24.19
CA VAL A 196 7.02 19.50 24.61
C VAL A 196 7.69 18.17 24.96
N PRO A 197 7.11 17.34 25.84
CA PRO A 197 7.59 15.98 26.05
C PRO A 197 7.45 15.14 24.78
N ALA A 198 8.42 14.28 24.49
CA ALA A 198 8.40 13.39 23.33
C ALA A 198 8.52 11.91 23.73
N VAL A 199 7.76 11.04 23.07
CA VAL A 199 7.84 9.58 23.17
C VAL A 199 8.21 9.01 21.81
N VAL A 200 9.31 8.26 21.73
CA VAL A 200 9.82 7.71 20.48
C VAL A 200 9.88 6.18 20.53
N ASN A 201 9.17 5.52 19.62
CA ASN A 201 9.22 4.09 19.38
C ASN A 201 10.32 3.76 18.36
N TYR A 202 11.30 2.95 18.75
CA TYR A 202 12.37 2.45 17.89
C TYR A 202 12.30 0.93 17.67
N GLU A 203 11.13 0.31 17.85
CA GLU A 203 10.96 -1.13 17.67
C GLU A 203 11.30 -1.59 16.23
N HIS A 204 12.25 -2.51 16.09
CA HIS A 204 12.77 -2.93 14.78
C HIS A 204 13.27 -1.78 13.88
N PHE A 205 13.67 -0.64 14.46
CA PHE A 205 14.34 0.45 13.75
C PHE A 205 15.72 0.01 13.29
N ASP A 206 16.10 0.40 12.07
CA ASP A 206 17.42 0.13 11.51
C ASP A 206 17.98 1.36 10.80
N ILE A 207 19.29 1.56 10.93
CA ILE A 207 20.01 2.68 10.33
C ILE A 207 21.39 2.20 9.89
N ASP A 208 21.82 2.64 8.70
CA ASP A 208 23.17 2.33 8.21
C ASP A 208 24.23 2.93 9.15
N PRO A 209 25.31 2.20 9.50
CA PRO A 209 26.28 2.65 10.51
C PRO A 209 26.92 4.01 10.19
N GLU A 210 27.14 4.31 8.91
CA GLU A 210 27.73 5.58 8.45
C GLU A 210 26.80 6.78 8.70
N LEU A 211 25.51 6.54 8.87
CA LEU A 211 24.48 7.55 9.09
C LEU A 211 24.15 7.80 10.56
N LEU A 212 24.75 7.03 11.48
CA LEU A 212 24.52 7.20 12.92
C LEU A 212 24.90 8.58 13.43
N GLU A 213 26.07 9.09 13.02
CA GLU A 213 26.55 10.39 13.48
C GLU A 213 25.68 11.54 12.93
N PRO A 214 25.38 11.62 11.61
CA PRO A 214 24.42 12.60 11.10
C PRO A 214 23.03 12.52 11.77
N TYR A 215 22.55 11.30 12.04
CA TYR A 215 21.27 11.10 12.71
C TYR A 215 21.30 11.61 14.16
N ALA A 216 22.38 11.36 14.89
CA ALA A 216 22.56 11.85 16.25
C ALA A 216 22.59 13.38 16.31
N VAL A 217 23.26 14.04 15.35
CA VAL A 217 23.27 15.51 15.22
C VAL A 217 21.86 16.05 14.99
N MET A 218 21.08 15.43 14.09
CA MET A 218 19.69 15.81 13.86
C MET A 218 18.84 15.65 15.13
N VAL A 219 18.99 14.53 15.85
CA VAL A 219 18.26 14.30 17.12
C VAL A 219 18.67 15.31 18.20
N GLN A 220 19.95 15.67 18.31
CA GLN A 220 20.43 16.70 19.24
C GLN A 220 19.72 18.03 18.99
N HIS A 221 19.67 18.46 17.73
CA HIS A 221 18.99 19.69 17.35
C HIS A 221 17.50 19.67 17.74
N LEU A 222 16.81 18.55 17.52
CA LEU A 222 15.41 18.41 17.92
C LEU A 222 15.23 18.46 19.45
N VAL A 223 16.12 17.82 20.20
CA VAL A 223 16.10 17.81 21.67
C VAL A 223 16.27 19.21 22.23
N ASP A 224 17.24 19.97 21.73
CA ASP A 224 17.54 21.31 22.22
C ASP A 224 16.45 22.31 21.88
N THR A 225 15.86 22.18 20.69
CA THR A 225 14.91 23.15 20.15
C THR A 225 13.48 22.86 20.56
N TYR A 226 13.03 21.59 20.51
CA TYR A 226 11.61 21.24 20.58
C TYR A 226 11.23 20.33 21.74
N TYR A 227 12.13 19.52 22.31
CA TYR A 227 11.74 18.55 23.35
C TYR A 227 12.04 19.06 24.75
N SER A 228 11.05 19.08 25.66
CA SER A 228 11.29 19.37 27.08
C SER A 228 11.83 18.14 27.83
N SER A 229 11.39 16.96 27.42
CA SER A 229 11.90 15.65 27.83
C SER A 229 11.71 14.66 26.68
N VAL A 230 12.48 13.58 26.67
CA VAL A 230 12.35 12.52 25.65
C VAL A 230 12.43 11.15 26.31
N VAL A 231 11.46 10.31 25.97
CA VAL A 231 11.42 8.90 26.36
C VAL A 231 11.49 8.04 25.10
N ARG A 232 12.27 6.95 25.17
CA ARG A 232 12.51 6.06 24.04
C ARG A 232 12.20 4.62 24.46
N TYR A 233 11.72 3.79 23.55
CA TYR A 233 11.63 2.34 23.81
C TYR A 233 12.01 1.54 22.57
N ALA A 234 12.64 0.39 22.82
CA ALA A 234 13.05 -0.58 21.80
C ALA A 234 13.15 -1.97 22.43
N SER A 235 12.58 -2.98 21.78
CA SER A 235 12.56 -4.37 22.26
C SER A 235 13.88 -5.12 22.05
N SER A 236 14.72 -4.71 21.10
CA SER A 236 16.03 -5.31 20.82
C SER A 236 17.15 -4.72 21.69
N GLY A 237 17.90 -5.59 22.40
CA GLY A 237 19.03 -5.20 23.23
C GLY A 237 20.17 -4.51 22.47
N PHE A 238 20.41 -4.91 21.21
CA PHE A 238 21.44 -4.31 20.36
C PHE A 238 21.10 -2.86 19.98
N THR A 239 19.88 -2.61 19.50
CA THR A 239 19.38 -1.26 19.18
C THR A 239 19.40 -0.35 20.40
N ARG A 240 19.12 -0.88 21.60
CA ARG A 240 19.24 -0.11 22.84
C ARG A 240 20.66 0.37 23.15
N VAL A 241 21.67 -0.49 22.93
CA VAL A 241 23.08 -0.11 23.14
C VAL A 241 23.49 0.93 22.12
N GLN A 242 23.22 0.68 20.84
CA GLN A 242 23.56 1.56 19.73
C GLN A 242 22.91 2.96 19.85
N LEU A 243 21.61 3.02 20.18
CA LEU A 243 20.90 4.29 20.37
C LEU A 243 21.24 4.95 21.72
N GLY A 244 21.48 4.17 22.77
CA GLY A 244 21.81 4.69 24.10
C GLY A 244 23.17 5.35 24.17
N GLU A 245 24.15 4.89 23.39
CA GLU A 245 25.49 5.50 23.28
C GLU A 245 25.51 6.70 22.32
N ALA A 246 24.72 6.67 21.26
CA ALA A 246 24.76 7.68 20.20
C ALA A 246 23.79 8.86 20.40
N LEU A 247 22.64 8.67 21.08
CA LEU A 247 21.61 9.71 21.16
C LEU A 247 21.68 10.55 22.44
N PRO A 248 21.55 11.88 22.35
CA PRO A 248 21.61 12.78 23.49
C PRO A 248 20.33 12.84 24.33
N GLY A 249 20.48 13.33 25.57
CA GLY A 249 19.40 13.58 26.53
C GLY A 249 19.30 12.52 27.64
N ARG A 250 18.81 12.92 28.82
CA ARG A 250 18.58 12.04 30.00
C ARG A 250 17.40 11.05 29.81
N GLY A 251 17.18 10.54 28.60
CA GLY A 251 16.07 9.64 28.28
C GLY A 251 16.49 8.18 28.42
N ARG A 252 15.95 7.46 29.41
CA ARG A 252 16.10 6.00 29.51
C ARG A 252 15.43 5.34 28.31
N VAL A 253 16.07 4.32 27.73
CA VAL A 253 15.43 3.47 26.71
C VAL A 253 14.73 2.31 27.44
N PHE A 254 13.40 2.29 27.41
CA PHE A 254 12.57 1.31 28.10
C PHE A 254 12.30 0.07 27.25
N SER A 255 11.92 -1.02 27.90
CA SER A 255 11.57 -2.29 27.25
C SER A 255 10.16 -2.28 26.67
N THR A 256 9.25 -1.44 27.20
CA THR A 256 7.85 -1.38 26.76
C THR A 256 7.32 0.05 26.66
N ALA A 257 6.28 0.23 25.84
CA ALA A 257 5.57 1.51 25.71
C ALA A 257 4.87 1.94 27.01
N GLN A 258 4.46 0.98 27.85
CA GLN A 258 3.78 1.25 29.12
C GLN A 258 4.75 1.80 30.17
N GLU A 259 5.97 1.25 30.25
CA GLU A 259 7.05 1.78 31.11
C GLU A 259 7.48 3.18 30.67
N ALA A 260 7.60 3.39 29.36
CA ALA A 260 7.94 4.68 28.78
C ALA A 260 6.90 5.76 29.14
N ARG A 261 5.60 5.42 29.09
CA ARG A 261 4.54 6.36 29.42
C ARG A 261 4.48 6.66 30.92
N ALA A 262 4.65 5.65 31.77
CA ALA A 262 4.69 5.83 33.22
C ALA A 262 5.87 6.72 33.69
N ALA A 263 6.98 6.72 32.94
CA ALA A 263 8.15 7.56 33.24
C ALA A 263 7.97 9.05 32.86
N LEU A 264 6.89 9.42 32.16
CA LEU A 264 6.55 10.83 31.92
C LEU A 264 5.72 11.44 33.05
N ASP A 265 5.05 10.61 33.85
CA ASP A 265 4.11 11.03 34.90
C ASP A 265 4.77 11.18 36.30
N GLY A 266 6.07 10.87 36.43
CA GLY A 266 6.84 10.92 37.69
C GLY A 266 8.07 11.79 37.60
#